data_AF-A0AA38XGR4-F1
#
_entry.id   AF-A0AA38XGR4-F1
#
_cell.length_a   1.000
_cell.length_b   1.000
_cell.length_c   1.000
_cell.angle_alpha   90.00
_cell.angle_beta   90.00
_cell.angle_gamma   90.00
#
_symmetry.space_group_name_H-M   'P 1'
#
loop_
_entity.id
_entity.type
_entity.pdbx_description
1 polymer ?
#
loop_
_entity_poly.entity_id
_entity_poly.type
_entity_poly.pdbx_seq_one_letter_code
_entity_poly.pdbx_strand_id
1 'polypeptide(L)'
;MERSAILSRLSTQSSSERPQTTTLRHKARSIISASPADDINTLPTTLLDLLSQIIKPLFIKTHHPQLTSTGRKNLVSGPPPSIGGRFLNDPLEDDEDEKPWKTSFTVALLEYILTSYVLLPFDPPDNLLRRTTIEAHFHLLVPPILNMIDDPGPKPWKSSGCHLLFLLCEVLVSSQSEMLKRSGLTDVFVDALKTNFLLLPTLTPEEESLVVLGELYPAFLGVIDARFIKLSSIQAGTWLGDKPGSTVTWTMGEDFVRHQEMLTLVYRHGIMASLSHLSASSASFSNTSSAPLTTFLLQQIPKVFTRMGLHSVKHLQGLLPMVRVGLMDPFILAAPDMTCAILDVLDCVIEVGEPRVKEKWWTEILRGLVGCWLNCLDDGQRDVSKAIGKIMTRLKNSANKLGEIVGKEEWDGVVKRLIEEEVDVKGLFET
;
A
#
# COMPACT_ATOMS: atom_id res chain seq x y z
N MET A 1 0.82 -0.34 18.85
CA MET A 1 1.26 0.45 20.03
C MET A 1 1.24 -0.35 21.33
N GLU A 2 2.25 -0.24 22.19
CA GLU A 2 2.23 -0.83 23.54
C GLU A 2 1.40 0.00 24.55
N ARG A 3 0.89 -0.67 25.59
CA ARG A 3 0.10 -0.04 26.67
C ARG A 3 0.86 1.07 27.41
N SER A 4 2.15 0.85 27.70
CA SER A 4 3.03 1.84 28.34
C SER A 4 3.15 3.12 27.50
N ALA A 5 3.30 2.96 26.19
CA ALA A 5 3.43 4.06 25.25
C ALA A 5 2.16 4.92 25.18
N ILE A 6 0.97 4.31 25.12
CA ILE A 6 -0.28 5.08 25.09
C ILE A 6 -0.53 5.82 26.41
N LEU A 7 -0.22 5.21 27.55
CA LEU A 7 -0.32 5.88 28.85
C LEU A 7 0.63 7.08 28.97
N SER A 8 1.84 6.98 28.41
CA SER A 8 2.78 8.09 28.31
C SER A 8 2.21 9.25 27.47
N ARG A 9 1.68 8.94 26.27
CA ARG A 9 1.03 9.93 25.39
C ARG A 9 -0.19 10.61 26.02
N LEU A 10 -1.01 9.87 26.76
CA LEU A 10 -2.16 10.43 27.49
C LEU A 10 -1.75 11.24 28.72
N SER A 11 -0.51 11.09 29.20
CA SER A 11 0.04 11.85 30.34
C SER A 11 0.60 13.21 29.92
N THR A 12 1.03 13.36 28.67
CA THR A 12 1.50 14.64 28.12
C THR A 12 0.31 15.53 27.75
N GLN A 13 0.11 16.63 28.48
CA GLN A 13 -0.88 17.66 28.17
C GLN A 13 -0.29 18.68 27.17
N SER A 14 -1.07 19.05 26.15
CA SER A 14 -0.70 20.16 25.26
C SER A 14 -1.02 21.50 25.94
N SER A 15 -0.16 22.50 25.76
CA SER A 15 -0.34 23.85 26.31
C SER A 15 -1.59 24.57 25.81
N SER A 16 -2.16 24.13 24.69
CA SER A 16 -3.39 24.67 24.08
C SER A 16 -4.62 23.74 24.20
N GLU A 17 -4.57 22.70 25.03
CA GLU A 17 -5.64 21.69 25.09
C GLU A 17 -6.93 22.22 25.75
N ARG A 18 -8.07 22.06 25.07
CA ARG A 18 -9.39 22.48 25.56
C ARG A 18 -9.83 21.71 26.80
N PRO A 19 -10.70 22.28 27.66
CA PRO A 19 -11.20 21.58 28.86
C PRO A 19 -11.96 20.28 28.55
N GLN A 20 -12.79 20.27 27.49
CA GLN A 20 -13.52 19.08 27.06
C GLN A 20 -12.57 17.97 26.58
N THR A 21 -11.57 18.33 25.76
CA THR A 21 -10.54 17.42 25.27
C THR A 21 -9.68 16.86 26.42
N THR A 22 -9.31 17.72 27.38
CA THR A 22 -8.60 17.33 28.59
C THR A 22 -9.40 16.32 29.41
N THR A 23 -10.71 16.52 29.55
CA THR A 23 -11.62 15.59 30.25
C THR A 23 -11.65 14.22 29.57
N LEU A 24 -11.75 14.20 28.23
CA LEU A 24 -11.71 12.98 27.44
C LEU A 24 -10.35 12.27 27.55
N ARG A 25 -9.23 13.00 27.54
CA ARG A 25 -7.89 12.45 27.72
C ARG A 25 -7.73 11.78 29.09
N HIS A 26 -8.13 12.44 30.17
CA HIS A 26 -8.10 11.87 31.52
C HIS A 26 -8.99 10.64 31.63
N LYS A 27 -10.18 10.66 31.02
CA LYS A 27 -11.08 9.52 30.99
C LYS A 27 -10.49 8.34 30.23
N ALA A 28 -9.89 8.57 29.06
CA ALA A 28 -9.20 7.53 28.28
C ALA A 28 -8.07 6.89 29.09
N ARG A 29 -7.25 7.71 29.77
CA ARG A 29 -6.18 7.24 30.66
C ARG A 29 -6.74 6.39 31.79
N SER A 30 -7.84 6.82 32.43
CA SER A 30 -8.50 6.08 33.50
C SER A 30 -8.95 4.70 33.03
N ILE A 31 -9.66 4.62 31.88
CA ILE A 31 -10.15 3.36 31.30
C ILE A 31 -8.99 2.40 31.04
N ILE A 32 -7.92 2.87 30.38
CA ILE A 32 -6.75 2.02 30.07
C ILE A 32 -6.05 1.58 31.35
N SER A 33 -5.87 2.47 32.33
CA SER A 33 -5.17 2.16 33.58
C SER A 33 -5.92 1.16 34.47
N ALA A 34 -7.26 1.20 34.45
CA ALA A 34 -8.11 0.34 35.27
C ALA A 34 -8.27 -1.08 34.71
N SER A 35 -8.11 -1.25 33.39
CA SER A 35 -8.17 -2.56 32.73
C SER A 35 -6.96 -3.42 33.14
N PRO A 36 -7.10 -4.68 33.59
CA PRO A 36 -5.96 -5.55 33.89
C PRO A 36 -5.16 -5.83 32.61
N ALA A 37 -3.83 -5.82 32.68
CA ALA A 37 -2.99 -6.02 31.49
C ALA A 37 -3.13 -7.42 30.87
N ASP A 38 -3.42 -8.43 31.69
CA ASP A 38 -3.44 -9.85 31.29
C ASP A 38 -4.85 -10.43 31.11
N ASP A 39 -5.90 -9.63 31.35
CA ASP A 39 -7.28 -10.12 31.28
C ASP A 39 -7.90 -9.90 29.90
N ILE A 40 -7.71 -10.90 29.04
CA ILE A 40 -8.24 -10.94 27.68
C ILE A 40 -9.78 -10.84 27.66
N ASN A 41 -10.48 -11.26 28.72
CA ASN A 41 -11.95 -11.29 28.73
C ASN A 41 -12.56 -9.89 28.89
N THR A 42 -11.88 -8.97 29.57
CA THR A 42 -12.36 -7.59 29.77
C THR A 42 -11.88 -6.63 28.67
N LEU A 43 -10.94 -7.07 27.85
CA LEU A 43 -10.40 -6.27 26.73
C LEU A 43 -11.48 -5.85 25.73
N PRO A 44 -12.40 -6.71 25.23
CA PRO A 44 -13.50 -6.30 24.35
C PRO A 44 -14.30 -5.11 24.89
N THR A 45 -14.73 -5.17 26.16
CA THR A 45 -15.49 -4.09 26.79
C THR A 45 -14.65 -2.82 26.94
N THR A 46 -13.37 -2.95 27.31
CA THR A 46 -12.43 -1.82 27.41
C THR A 46 -12.30 -1.10 26.07
N LEU A 47 -12.14 -1.85 24.96
CA LEU A 47 -12.04 -1.28 23.61
C LEU A 47 -13.35 -0.59 23.21
N LEU A 48 -14.50 -1.18 23.53
CA LEU A 48 -15.81 -0.57 23.29
C LEU A 48 -15.97 0.75 24.05
N ASP A 49 -15.55 0.81 25.31
CA ASP A 49 -15.61 2.01 26.13
C ASP A 49 -14.74 3.13 25.58
N LEU A 50 -13.51 2.81 25.12
CA LEU A 50 -12.66 3.80 24.46
C LEU A 50 -13.30 4.33 23.17
N LEU A 51 -13.88 3.45 22.35
CA LEU A 51 -14.53 3.86 21.10
C LEU A 51 -15.79 4.68 21.34
N SER A 52 -16.64 4.26 22.25
CA SER A 52 -17.96 4.87 22.49
C SER A 52 -17.90 6.12 23.36
N GLN A 53 -17.02 6.15 24.36
CA GLN A 53 -16.98 7.22 25.36
C GLN A 53 -15.90 8.27 25.06
N ILE A 54 -14.92 7.97 24.20
CA ILE A 54 -13.82 8.89 23.85
C ILE A 54 -13.83 9.22 22.36
N ILE A 55 -13.65 8.22 21.49
CA ILE A 55 -13.51 8.45 20.04
C ILE A 55 -14.79 9.02 19.45
N LYS A 56 -15.95 8.39 19.69
CA LYS A 56 -17.22 8.86 19.12
C LYS A 56 -17.53 10.32 19.47
N PRO A 57 -17.39 10.79 20.74
CA PRO A 57 -17.52 12.20 21.08
C PRO A 57 -16.58 13.15 20.32
N LEU A 58 -15.33 12.74 20.05
CA LEU A 58 -14.38 13.56 19.28
C LEU A 58 -14.82 13.78 17.83
N PHE A 59 -15.63 12.89 17.27
CA PHE A 59 -16.09 12.97 15.87
C PHE A 59 -17.56 13.36 15.72
N ILE A 60 -18.26 13.68 16.81
CA ILE A 60 -19.71 13.94 16.76
C ILE A 60 -20.09 15.15 15.89
N LYS A 61 -19.20 16.15 15.80
CA LYS A 61 -19.37 17.34 14.96
C LYS A 61 -18.90 17.14 13.52
N THR A 62 -18.17 16.07 13.23
CA THR A 62 -17.56 15.82 11.92
C THR A 62 -18.25 14.63 11.24
N HIS A 63 -19.35 14.92 10.53
CA HIS A 63 -20.10 13.91 9.79
C HIS A 63 -19.48 13.66 8.40
N HIS A 64 -19.17 12.40 8.09
CA HIS A 64 -18.61 12.04 6.78
C HIS A 64 -19.72 11.94 5.72
N PRO A 65 -19.62 12.63 4.56
CA PRO A 65 -20.72 12.75 3.59
C PRO A 65 -21.13 11.42 2.94
N GLN A 66 -20.18 10.49 2.78
CA GLN A 66 -20.42 9.17 2.18
C GLN A 66 -20.93 8.12 3.18
N LEU A 67 -21.12 8.49 4.45
CA LEU A 67 -21.63 7.59 5.49
C LEU A 67 -23.01 8.03 5.96
N THR A 68 -23.82 7.06 6.39
CA THR A 68 -25.01 7.32 7.19
C THR A 68 -24.61 7.63 8.63
N SER A 69 -25.55 8.15 9.43
CA SER A 69 -25.38 8.32 10.90
C SER A 69 -25.06 7.01 11.64
N THR A 70 -25.28 5.86 11.00
CA THR A 70 -24.95 4.51 11.51
C THR A 70 -23.64 3.94 10.93
N GLY A 71 -22.88 4.73 10.17
CA GLY A 71 -21.59 4.32 9.59
C GLY A 71 -21.69 3.39 8.38
N ARG A 72 -22.87 3.26 7.76
CA ARG A 72 -23.07 2.49 6.52
C ARG A 72 -22.84 3.37 5.29
N LYS A 73 -22.58 2.77 4.12
CA LYS A 73 -22.50 3.50 2.85
C LYS A 73 -23.78 4.31 2.63
N ASN A 74 -23.64 5.60 2.39
CA ASN A 74 -24.75 6.47 2.04
C ASN A 74 -25.14 6.21 0.58
N LEU A 75 -26.39 5.79 0.34
CA LEU A 75 -26.91 5.49 -0.99
C LEU A 75 -27.56 6.72 -1.66
N VAL A 76 -27.71 7.81 -0.92
CA VAL A 76 -28.18 9.08 -1.47
C VAL A 76 -26.95 9.81 -2.01
N SER A 77 -26.89 10.01 -3.33
CA SER A 77 -25.87 10.81 -3.99
C SER A 77 -25.94 12.25 -3.45
N GLY A 78 -25.10 12.57 -2.46
CA GLY A 78 -24.81 13.95 -2.14
C GLY A 78 -24.15 14.63 -3.36
N PRO A 79 -24.22 15.96 -3.49
CA PRO A 79 -23.39 16.65 -4.47
C PRO A 79 -21.94 16.19 -4.31
N PRO A 80 -21.19 15.98 -5.42
CA PRO A 80 -19.79 15.59 -5.32
C PRO A 80 -19.08 16.57 -4.38
N PRO A 81 -18.21 16.10 -3.46
CA PRO A 81 -17.48 16.99 -2.59
C PRO A 81 -16.79 18.01 -3.49
N SER A 82 -17.15 19.29 -3.32
CA SER A 82 -16.59 20.38 -4.09
C SER A 82 -15.08 20.29 -3.99
N ILE A 83 -14.40 20.14 -5.13
CA ILE A 83 -12.94 20.28 -5.22
C ILE A 83 -12.54 21.61 -4.52
N GLY A 84 -13.35 22.66 -4.64
CA GLY A 84 -13.17 23.93 -3.95
C GLY A 84 -13.15 23.83 -2.42
N GLY A 85 -13.96 22.99 -1.78
CA GLY A 85 -13.95 22.85 -0.30
C GLY A 85 -12.71 22.13 0.24
N ARG A 86 -12.04 21.31 -0.58
CA ARG A 86 -10.78 20.63 -0.23
C ARG A 86 -9.54 21.52 -0.39
N PHE A 87 -9.61 22.56 -1.24
CA PHE A 87 -8.47 23.42 -1.59
C PHE A 87 -8.61 24.90 -1.15
N LEU A 88 -9.82 25.37 -0.84
CA LEU A 88 -10.10 26.78 -0.48
C LEU A 88 -10.27 27.02 1.02
N ASN A 89 -10.29 25.98 1.85
CA ASN A 89 -10.14 26.19 3.28
C ASN A 89 -8.70 26.64 3.52
N ASP A 90 -8.54 27.91 3.89
CA ASP A 90 -7.26 28.49 4.24
C ASP A 90 -6.60 27.61 5.33
N PRO A 91 -5.38 27.08 5.12
CA PRO A 91 -4.67 26.32 6.16
C PRO A 91 -4.42 27.15 7.44
N LEU A 92 -4.62 28.46 7.40
CA LEU A 92 -4.53 29.37 8.55
C LEU A 92 -5.85 29.50 9.34
N GLU A 93 -6.97 29.00 8.81
CA GLU A 93 -8.27 28.93 9.49
C GLU A 93 -8.69 27.45 9.59
N ASP A 94 -7.85 26.61 10.21
CA ASP A 94 -8.33 25.37 10.81
C ASP A 94 -9.21 25.82 11.99
N ASP A 95 -10.48 26.16 11.72
CA ASP A 95 -11.40 26.65 12.73
C ASP A 95 -11.58 25.50 13.72
N GLU A 96 -10.82 25.59 14.81
CA GLU A 96 -10.48 24.50 15.70
C GLU A 96 -11.77 23.95 16.39
N ASP A 97 -12.87 24.70 16.26
CA ASP A 97 -14.25 24.38 16.64
C ASP A 97 -14.97 23.38 15.72
N GLU A 98 -14.57 23.25 14.45
CA GLU A 98 -15.15 22.31 13.48
C GLU A 98 -14.60 20.88 13.62
N LYS A 99 -13.34 20.73 14.06
CA LYS A 99 -12.62 19.44 14.10
C LYS A 99 -12.02 19.10 15.47
N PRO A 100 -12.85 18.84 16.50
CA PRO A 100 -12.39 18.57 17.87
C PRO A 100 -11.54 17.28 18.02
N TRP A 101 -11.52 16.42 17.00
CA TRP A 101 -10.71 15.21 16.96
C TRP A 101 -9.23 15.42 16.62
N LYS A 102 -8.82 16.62 16.16
CA LYS A 102 -7.42 16.96 15.87
C LYS A 102 -6.61 17.16 17.17
N THR A 103 -6.47 16.10 17.96
CA THR A 103 -5.80 16.11 19.27
C THR A 103 -4.51 15.30 19.24
N SER A 104 -3.57 15.60 20.14
CA SER A 104 -2.28 14.89 20.23
C SER A 104 -2.39 13.39 20.52
N PHE A 105 -3.54 12.90 21.02
CA PHE A 105 -3.72 11.50 21.40
C PHE A 105 -4.68 10.71 20.50
N THR A 106 -5.46 11.35 19.62
CA THR A 106 -6.52 10.66 18.85
C THR A 106 -5.96 9.52 18.00
N VAL A 107 -4.91 9.79 17.20
CA VAL A 107 -4.27 8.79 16.34
C VAL A 107 -3.66 7.66 17.16
N ALA A 108 -2.89 8.01 18.19
CA ALA A 108 -2.26 7.04 19.08
C ALA A 108 -3.29 6.13 19.78
N LEU A 109 -4.44 6.69 20.20
CA LEU A 109 -5.51 5.92 20.82
C LEU A 109 -6.17 4.95 19.83
N LEU A 110 -6.43 5.38 18.60
CA LEU A 110 -6.96 4.50 17.54
C LEU A 110 -5.97 3.39 17.18
N GLU A 111 -4.68 3.70 17.10
CA GLU A 111 -3.62 2.71 16.84
C GLU A 111 -3.55 1.68 17.97
N TYR A 112 -3.60 2.13 19.22
CA TYR A 112 -3.67 1.25 20.39
C TYR A 112 -4.90 0.34 20.34
N ILE A 113 -6.08 0.87 20.02
CA ILE A 113 -7.31 0.09 19.90
C ILE A 113 -7.17 -0.98 18.80
N LEU A 114 -6.69 -0.60 17.61
CA LEU A 114 -6.54 -1.51 16.47
C LEU A 114 -5.54 -2.63 16.76
N THR A 115 -4.37 -2.28 17.32
CA THR A 115 -3.35 -3.27 17.69
C THR A 115 -3.77 -4.18 18.84
N SER A 116 -4.64 -3.70 19.74
CA SER A 116 -5.18 -4.52 20.84
C SER A 116 -6.11 -5.65 20.37
N TYR A 117 -6.78 -5.54 19.22
CA TYR A 117 -7.59 -6.65 18.70
C TYR A 117 -6.75 -7.89 18.40
N VAL A 118 -5.51 -7.73 17.96
CA VAL A 118 -4.62 -8.85 17.62
C VAL A 118 -4.30 -9.71 18.85
N LEU A 119 -4.39 -9.15 20.06
CA LEU A 119 -4.21 -9.88 21.32
C LEU A 119 -5.37 -10.82 21.64
N LEU A 120 -6.56 -10.58 21.07
CA LEU A 120 -7.70 -11.46 21.27
C LEU A 120 -7.46 -12.79 20.54
N PRO A 121 -7.82 -13.93 21.16
CA PRO A 121 -7.65 -15.24 20.55
C PRO A 121 -8.52 -15.38 19.30
N PHE A 122 -7.95 -16.08 18.32
CA PHE A 122 -8.63 -16.52 17.11
C PHE A 122 -8.12 -17.92 16.77
N ASP A 123 -8.91 -18.94 17.11
CA ASP A 123 -8.63 -20.34 16.83
C ASP A 123 -9.92 -21.01 16.32
N PRO A 124 -10.18 -20.99 15.00
CA PRO A 124 -11.39 -21.59 14.44
C PRO A 124 -11.38 -23.12 14.57
N PRO A 125 -12.49 -23.77 14.96
CA PRO A 125 -13.83 -23.20 15.17
C PRO A 125 -14.11 -22.72 16.61
N ASP A 126 -13.24 -23.02 17.56
CA ASP A 126 -13.52 -22.99 18.99
C ASP A 126 -13.47 -21.58 19.62
N ASN A 127 -12.68 -20.67 19.05
CA ASN A 127 -12.54 -19.32 19.57
C ASN A 127 -12.54 -18.26 18.45
N LEU A 128 -13.64 -17.52 18.34
CA LEU A 128 -13.84 -16.45 17.36
C LEU A 128 -13.91 -15.06 18.00
N LEU A 129 -13.42 -14.91 19.24
CA LEU A 129 -13.57 -13.68 20.03
C LEU A 129 -13.00 -12.45 19.31
N ARG A 130 -11.83 -12.59 18.67
CA ARG A 130 -11.25 -11.51 17.85
C ARG A 130 -12.22 -11.03 16.77
N ARG A 131 -12.74 -11.97 15.98
CA ARG A 131 -13.65 -11.72 14.86
C ARG A 131 -14.95 -11.08 15.33
N THR A 132 -15.60 -11.66 16.34
CA THR A 132 -16.89 -11.13 16.84
C THR A 132 -16.74 -9.73 17.42
N THR A 133 -15.63 -9.47 18.13
CA THR A 133 -15.37 -8.16 18.73
C THR A 133 -15.10 -7.08 17.69
N ILE A 134 -14.21 -7.32 16.72
CA ILE A 134 -13.93 -6.31 15.68
C ILE A 134 -15.18 -6.03 14.83
N GLU A 135 -15.97 -7.06 14.52
CA GLU A 135 -17.22 -6.91 13.78
C GLU A 135 -18.24 -6.05 14.54
N ALA A 136 -18.36 -6.22 15.86
CA ALA A 136 -19.25 -5.41 16.69
C ALA A 136 -18.81 -3.94 16.73
N HIS A 137 -17.51 -3.68 16.79
CA HIS A 137 -16.95 -2.33 16.94
C HIS A 137 -16.71 -1.60 15.62
N PHE A 138 -16.77 -2.31 14.48
CA PHE A 138 -16.39 -1.82 13.15
C PHE A 138 -17.00 -0.46 12.80
N HIS A 139 -18.30 -0.28 13.08
CA HIS A 139 -19.03 0.95 12.77
C HIS A 139 -18.53 2.21 13.52
N LEU A 140 -17.80 2.04 14.64
CA LEU A 140 -17.19 3.15 15.39
C LEU A 140 -15.79 3.50 14.90
N LEU A 141 -15.13 2.58 14.19
CA LEU A 141 -13.77 2.74 13.64
C LEU A 141 -13.79 3.42 12.26
N VAL A 142 -14.78 3.11 11.44
CA VAL A 142 -14.88 3.57 10.05
C VAL A 142 -14.94 5.10 9.92
N PRO A 143 -15.84 5.84 10.63
CA PRO A 143 -15.94 7.29 10.45
C PRO A 143 -14.69 8.06 10.85
N PRO A 144 -14.02 7.78 11.99
CA PRO A 144 -12.75 8.42 12.32
C PRO A 144 -11.67 8.24 11.26
N ILE A 145 -11.50 7.01 10.76
CA ILE A 145 -10.47 6.68 9.76
C ILE A 145 -10.75 7.43 8.45
N LEU A 146 -11.99 7.42 7.96
CA LEU A 146 -12.36 8.11 6.73
C LEU A 146 -12.22 9.63 6.85
N ASN A 147 -12.66 10.23 7.96
CA ASN A 147 -12.47 11.68 8.19
C ASN A 147 -10.98 12.08 8.23
N MET A 148 -10.10 11.22 8.73
CA MET A 148 -8.67 11.47 8.71
C MET A 148 -8.09 11.38 7.30
N ILE A 149 -8.47 10.37 6.50
CA ILE A 149 -8.04 10.22 5.10
C ILE A 149 -8.47 11.42 4.26
N ASP A 150 -9.67 11.95 4.51
CA ASP A 150 -10.24 13.09 3.81
C ASP A 150 -9.77 14.46 4.32
N ASP A 151 -8.87 14.51 5.32
CA ASP A 151 -8.30 15.77 5.80
C ASP A 151 -7.54 16.48 4.66
N PRO A 152 -7.62 17.82 4.50
CA PRO A 152 -6.96 18.54 3.42
C PRO A 152 -5.43 18.42 3.49
N GLY A 153 -4.84 18.44 4.69
CA GLY A 153 -3.40 18.38 4.87
C GLY A 153 -2.83 16.97 4.67
N PRO A 154 -1.65 16.80 4.04
CA PRO A 154 -1.02 15.49 3.91
C PRO A 154 -0.55 14.93 5.28
N LYS A 155 -0.08 15.80 6.18
CA LYS A 155 0.37 15.43 7.53
C LYS A 155 -0.35 16.23 8.62
N PRO A 156 -0.49 15.68 9.83
CA PRO A 156 -0.29 14.27 10.18
C PRO A 156 -1.51 13.39 9.85
N TRP A 157 -2.69 14.00 9.69
CA TRP A 157 -3.97 13.28 9.75
C TRP A 157 -4.23 12.37 8.56
N LYS A 158 -4.00 12.82 7.32
CA LYS A 158 -4.21 11.99 6.13
C LYS A 158 -3.32 10.76 6.10
N SER A 159 -2.01 10.93 6.33
CA SER A 159 -1.08 9.79 6.45
C SER A 159 -1.49 8.84 7.59
N SER A 160 -1.87 9.37 8.75
CA SER A 160 -2.32 8.57 9.89
C SER A 160 -3.63 7.83 9.60
N GLY A 161 -4.56 8.44 8.87
CA GLY A 161 -5.80 7.80 8.45
C GLY A 161 -5.54 6.60 7.53
N CYS A 162 -4.61 6.74 6.58
CA CYS A 162 -4.17 5.63 5.72
C CYS A 162 -3.54 4.52 6.57
N HIS A 163 -2.65 4.87 7.49
CA HIS A 163 -2.01 3.91 8.40
C HIS A 163 -3.03 3.14 9.25
N LEU A 164 -3.99 3.84 9.85
CA LEU A 164 -5.04 3.23 10.67
C LEU A 164 -5.97 2.33 9.82
N LEU A 165 -6.23 2.69 8.56
CA LEU A 165 -6.97 1.83 7.64
C LEU A 165 -6.19 0.55 7.33
N PHE A 166 -4.89 0.63 7.10
CA PHE A 166 -4.03 -0.54 6.93
C PHE A 166 -4.12 -1.47 8.15
N LEU A 167 -3.97 -0.94 9.37
CA LEU A 167 -4.10 -1.73 10.60
C LEU A 167 -5.49 -2.37 10.75
N LEU A 168 -6.57 -1.64 10.42
CA LEU A 168 -7.91 -2.20 10.42
C LEU A 168 -8.04 -3.38 9.46
N CYS A 169 -7.51 -3.25 8.25
CA CYS A 169 -7.50 -4.32 7.25
C CYS A 169 -6.71 -5.55 7.72
N GLU A 170 -5.54 -5.37 8.34
CA GLU A 170 -4.75 -6.46 8.93
C GLU A 170 -5.53 -7.23 10.01
N VAL A 171 -6.27 -6.51 10.87
CA VAL A 171 -7.13 -7.15 11.88
C VAL A 171 -8.26 -7.93 11.21
N LEU A 172 -8.88 -7.40 10.15
CA LEU A 172 -9.95 -8.10 9.43
C LEU A 172 -9.43 -9.38 8.74
N VAL A 173 -8.26 -9.31 8.08
CA VAL A 173 -7.61 -10.45 7.42
C VAL A 173 -7.23 -11.53 8.43
N SER A 174 -6.53 -11.15 9.50
CA SER A 174 -6.11 -12.09 10.56
C SER A 174 -7.28 -12.71 11.34
N SER A 175 -8.46 -12.09 11.29
CA SER A 175 -9.70 -12.62 11.90
C SER A 175 -10.62 -13.35 10.90
N GLN A 176 -10.19 -13.45 9.63
CA GLN A 176 -11.00 -13.99 8.52
C GLN A 176 -12.40 -13.34 8.44
N SER A 177 -12.49 -12.03 8.69
CA SER A 177 -13.77 -11.31 8.75
C SER A 177 -14.16 -10.73 7.39
N GLU A 178 -15.27 -11.19 6.82
CA GLU A 178 -15.87 -10.61 5.61
C GLU A 178 -16.69 -9.33 5.89
N MET A 179 -16.44 -8.63 7.02
CA MET A 179 -17.19 -7.42 7.39
C MET A 179 -17.10 -6.32 6.33
N LEU A 180 -15.91 -6.11 5.76
CA LEU A 180 -15.72 -5.12 4.70
C LEU A 180 -16.56 -5.48 3.45
N LYS A 181 -16.65 -6.77 3.13
CA LYS A 181 -17.47 -7.26 2.02
C LYS A 181 -18.96 -7.06 2.26
N ARG A 182 -19.45 -7.43 3.45
CA ARG A 182 -20.87 -7.38 3.83
C ARG A 182 -21.39 -5.95 4.04
N SER A 183 -20.56 -5.06 4.56
CA SER A 183 -20.95 -3.67 4.83
C SER A 183 -21.06 -2.80 3.58
N GLY A 184 -20.48 -3.22 2.45
CA GLY A 184 -20.45 -2.44 1.21
C GLY A 184 -19.54 -1.22 1.27
N LEU A 185 -18.68 -1.11 2.29
CA LEU A 185 -17.79 0.04 2.50
C LEU A 185 -16.50 -0.02 1.68
N THR A 186 -16.25 -1.10 0.93
CA THR A 186 -15.08 -1.22 0.05
C THR A 186 -14.96 -0.05 -0.90
N ASP A 187 -16.03 0.29 -1.62
CA ASP A 187 -16.00 1.40 -2.59
C ASP A 187 -15.73 2.74 -1.90
N VAL A 188 -16.26 2.94 -0.70
CA VAL A 188 -16.08 4.18 0.09
C VAL A 188 -14.60 4.38 0.43
N PHE A 189 -13.92 3.33 0.90
CA PHE A 189 -12.48 3.39 1.17
C PHE A 189 -11.66 3.53 -0.11
N VAL A 190 -12.03 2.81 -1.17
CA VAL A 190 -11.36 2.91 -2.47
C VAL A 190 -11.44 4.33 -3.03
N ASP A 191 -12.62 4.94 -3.00
CA ASP A 191 -12.83 6.30 -3.51
C ASP A 191 -12.04 7.32 -2.68
N ALA A 192 -12.07 7.21 -1.35
CA ALA A 192 -11.28 8.07 -0.47
C ALA A 192 -9.77 7.98 -0.78
N LEU A 193 -9.21 6.77 -0.83
CA LEU A 193 -7.79 6.55 -1.11
C LEU A 193 -7.39 6.95 -2.54
N LYS A 194 -8.23 6.65 -3.53
CA LYS A 194 -7.95 6.93 -4.96
C LYS A 194 -7.71 8.41 -5.21
N THR A 195 -8.40 9.30 -4.49
CA THR A 195 -8.23 10.75 -4.64
C THR A 195 -6.85 11.25 -4.22
N ASN A 196 -6.07 10.44 -3.51
CA ASN A 196 -4.79 10.83 -2.91
C ASN A 196 -3.56 10.29 -3.66
N PHE A 197 -3.72 9.52 -4.75
CA PHE A 197 -2.58 8.99 -5.52
C PHE A 197 -1.70 10.07 -6.14
N LEU A 198 -2.27 11.23 -6.48
CA LEU A 198 -1.58 12.32 -7.16
C LEU A 198 -1.09 13.42 -6.21
N LEU A 199 -0.93 13.11 -4.92
CA LEU A 199 -0.24 13.98 -3.96
C LEU A 199 1.28 13.94 -4.24
N LEU A 200 1.69 14.61 -5.31
CA LEU A 200 3.04 14.59 -5.87
C LEU A 200 3.66 16.02 -5.90
N PRO A 201 5.00 16.14 -6.09
CA PRO A 201 5.69 17.40 -6.32
C PRO A 201 5.04 18.31 -7.36
N THR A 202 5.29 19.62 -7.21
CA THR A 202 4.56 20.79 -7.76
C THR A 202 3.31 21.22 -6.99
N LEU A 203 2.57 20.27 -6.37
CA LEU A 203 1.40 20.56 -5.53
C LEU A 203 1.62 20.16 -4.06
N THR A 204 2.40 19.10 -3.81
CA THR A 204 2.71 18.60 -2.47
C THR A 204 4.23 18.45 -2.34
N PRO A 205 4.87 18.94 -1.26
CA PRO A 205 6.30 18.75 -1.05
C PRO A 205 6.71 17.27 -1.09
N GLU A 206 7.88 16.97 -1.67
CA GLU A 206 8.36 15.58 -1.88
C GLU A 206 8.34 14.74 -0.60
N GLU A 207 8.82 15.30 0.52
CA GLU A 207 8.82 14.61 1.82
C GLU A 207 7.42 14.33 2.37
N GLU A 208 6.43 15.15 2.00
CA GLU A 208 5.04 14.95 2.39
C GLU A 208 4.36 13.91 1.51
N SER A 209 4.63 13.96 0.20
CA SER A 209 4.24 12.94 -0.77
C SER A 209 4.73 11.56 -0.35
N LEU A 210 6.02 11.42 -0.02
CA LEU A 210 6.60 10.13 0.37
C LEU A 210 5.92 9.55 1.62
N VAL A 211 5.63 10.37 2.63
CA VAL A 211 4.98 9.89 3.85
C VAL A 211 3.54 9.46 3.59
N VAL A 212 2.75 10.28 2.88
CA VAL A 212 1.36 9.93 2.61
C VAL A 212 1.26 8.72 1.70
N LEU A 213 2.02 8.69 0.60
CA LEU A 213 2.02 7.57 -0.33
C LEU A 213 2.56 6.29 0.34
N GLY A 214 3.54 6.43 1.23
CA GLY A 214 4.08 5.37 2.06
C GLY A 214 3.01 4.62 2.87
N GLU A 215 2.03 5.34 3.41
CA GLU A 215 0.89 4.75 4.14
C GLU A 215 -0.29 4.39 3.23
N LEU A 216 -0.48 5.13 2.13
CA LEU A 216 -1.62 4.96 1.23
C LEU A 216 -1.59 3.64 0.45
N TYR A 217 -0.44 3.28 -0.14
CA TYR A 217 -0.36 2.04 -0.94
C TYR A 217 -0.61 0.78 -0.08
N PRO A 218 0.02 0.62 1.11
CA PRO A 218 -0.32 -0.45 2.03
C PRO A 218 -1.80 -0.44 2.43
N ALA A 219 -2.38 0.71 2.73
CA ALA A 219 -3.81 0.82 3.06
C ALA A 219 -4.70 0.33 1.92
N PHE A 220 -4.42 0.73 0.69
CA PHE A 220 -5.20 0.32 -0.48
C PHE A 220 -5.09 -1.19 -0.72
N LEU A 221 -3.87 -1.74 -0.65
CA LEU A 221 -3.66 -3.19 -0.79
C LEU A 221 -4.33 -3.95 0.36
N GLY A 222 -4.29 -3.43 1.58
CA GLY A 222 -5.02 -3.98 2.73
C GLY A 222 -6.53 -4.02 2.52
N VAL A 223 -7.11 -2.99 1.88
CA VAL A 223 -8.54 -2.98 1.51
C VAL A 223 -8.86 -4.10 0.52
N ILE A 224 -7.99 -4.33 -0.48
CA ILE A 224 -8.13 -5.45 -1.43
C ILE A 224 -8.05 -6.78 -0.67
N ASP A 225 -7.01 -6.99 0.12
CA ASP A 225 -6.77 -8.24 0.84
C ASP A 225 -7.92 -8.54 1.82
N ALA A 226 -8.40 -7.54 2.56
CA ALA A 226 -9.55 -7.66 3.48
C ALA A 226 -10.90 -7.85 2.77
N ARG A 227 -11.05 -7.36 1.53
CA ARG A 227 -12.26 -7.58 0.73
C ARG A 227 -12.32 -9.00 0.17
N PHE A 228 -11.19 -9.55 -0.26
CA PHE A 228 -11.10 -10.81 -0.99
C PHE A 228 -10.42 -11.93 -0.21
N ILE A 229 -10.54 -11.92 1.13
CA ILE A 229 -9.94 -12.91 2.05
C ILE A 229 -10.11 -14.35 1.55
N LYS A 230 -11.33 -14.74 1.14
CA LYS A 230 -11.58 -16.11 0.65
C LYS A 230 -10.77 -16.45 -0.59
N LEU A 231 -10.66 -15.51 -1.54
CA LEU A 231 -9.90 -15.71 -2.77
C LEU A 231 -8.41 -15.93 -2.44
N SER A 232 -7.85 -15.08 -1.58
CA SER A 232 -6.45 -15.17 -1.15
C SER A 232 -6.16 -16.48 -0.40
N SER A 233 -7.03 -16.86 0.54
CA SER A 233 -6.88 -18.10 1.31
C SER A 233 -6.94 -19.35 0.42
N ILE A 234 -7.76 -19.34 -0.64
CA ILE A 234 -7.85 -20.44 -1.62
C ILE A 234 -6.62 -20.49 -2.51
N GLN A 235 -6.16 -19.35 -3.04
CA GLN A 235 -4.94 -19.28 -3.83
C GLN A 235 -3.71 -19.76 -3.03
N ALA A 236 -3.69 -19.49 -1.72
CA ALA A 236 -2.65 -19.98 -0.82
C ALA A 236 -2.81 -21.47 -0.43
N GLY A 237 -3.88 -22.15 -0.85
CA GLY A 237 -4.16 -23.53 -0.45
C GLY A 237 -4.48 -23.72 1.04
N THR A 238 -4.84 -22.63 1.74
CA THR A 238 -5.05 -22.58 3.19
C THR A 238 -6.53 -22.59 3.60
N TRP A 239 -7.43 -22.80 2.64
CA TRP A 239 -8.87 -22.72 2.89
C TRP A 239 -9.39 -23.94 3.66
N LEU A 240 -10.01 -23.70 4.82
CA LEU A 240 -10.47 -24.74 5.76
C LEU A 240 -11.97 -25.08 5.64
N GLY A 241 -12.71 -24.52 4.68
CA GLY A 241 -14.15 -24.76 4.53
C GLY A 241 -14.51 -25.88 3.54
N ASP A 242 -15.82 -26.17 3.44
CA ASP A 242 -16.38 -27.21 2.56
C ASP A 242 -16.08 -27.00 1.07
N LYS A 243 -15.92 -28.10 0.33
CA LYS A 243 -15.70 -28.09 -1.14
C LYS A 243 -16.67 -27.13 -1.83
N PRO A 244 -16.19 -26.25 -2.73
CA PRO A 244 -17.02 -25.21 -3.30
C PRO A 244 -18.15 -25.84 -4.13
N GLY A 245 -19.40 -25.57 -3.76
CA GLY A 245 -20.57 -25.84 -4.59
C GLY A 245 -20.60 -24.92 -5.83
N SER A 246 -21.50 -25.19 -6.78
CA SER A 246 -21.61 -24.44 -8.04
C SER A 246 -21.87 -22.94 -7.88
N THR A 247 -22.59 -22.54 -6.83
CA THR A 247 -22.80 -21.11 -6.51
C THR A 247 -21.52 -20.44 -6.02
N VAL A 248 -20.69 -21.17 -5.25
CA VAL A 248 -19.43 -20.65 -4.71
C VAL A 248 -18.42 -20.43 -5.84
N THR A 249 -18.33 -21.35 -6.80
CA THR A 249 -17.45 -21.19 -7.98
C THR A 249 -17.83 -19.99 -8.85
N TRP A 250 -19.13 -19.73 -9.05
CA TRP A 250 -19.57 -18.54 -9.79
C TRP A 250 -19.24 -17.22 -9.06
N THR A 251 -19.52 -17.15 -7.75
CA THR A 251 -19.16 -15.96 -6.94
C THR A 251 -17.65 -15.71 -6.88
N MET A 252 -16.84 -16.78 -6.93
CA MET A 252 -15.40 -16.66 -7.03
C MET A 252 -14.96 -16.06 -8.37
N GLY A 253 -15.65 -16.38 -9.47
CA GLY A 253 -15.40 -15.76 -10.77
C GLY A 253 -15.61 -14.25 -10.73
N GLU A 254 -16.73 -13.79 -10.16
CA GLU A 254 -17.02 -12.36 -10.01
C GLU A 254 -16.04 -11.65 -9.06
N ASP A 255 -15.76 -12.24 -7.90
CA ASP A 255 -14.82 -11.68 -6.93
C ASP A 255 -13.39 -11.63 -7.51
N PHE A 256 -13.00 -12.63 -8.31
CA PHE A 256 -11.71 -12.62 -9.01
C PHE A 256 -11.62 -11.47 -10.01
N VAL A 257 -12.66 -11.25 -10.82
CA VAL A 257 -12.70 -10.12 -11.77
C VAL A 257 -12.56 -8.80 -11.03
N ARG A 258 -13.35 -8.58 -9.97
CA ARG A 258 -13.28 -7.35 -9.17
C ARG A 258 -11.93 -7.16 -8.47
N HIS A 259 -11.33 -8.23 -7.98
CA HIS A 259 -9.99 -8.21 -7.40
C HIS A 259 -8.96 -7.73 -8.44
N GLN A 260 -9.01 -8.29 -9.66
CA GLN A 260 -8.14 -7.86 -10.76
C GLN A 260 -8.39 -6.42 -11.19
N GLU A 261 -9.63 -5.95 -11.18
CA GLU A 261 -9.98 -4.54 -11.48
C GLU A 261 -9.40 -3.58 -10.44
N MET A 262 -9.49 -3.89 -9.15
CA MET A 262 -8.91 -3.06 -8.08
C MET A 262 -7.38 -3.02 -8.16
N LEU A 263 -6.72 -4.15 -8.42
CA LEU A 263 -5.26 -4.15 -8.64
C LEU A 263 -4.87 -3.36 -9.91
N THR A 264 -5.67 -3.46 -10.96
CA THR A 264 -5.47 -2.66 -12.18
C THR A 264 -5.62 -1.17 -11.91
N LEU A 265 -6.56 -0.78 -11.04
CA LEU A 265 -6.74 0.61 -10.61
C LEU A 265 -5.49 1.12 -9.88
N VAL A 266 -4.97 0.37 -8.89
CA VAL A 266 -3.73 0.74 -8.19
C VAL A 266 -2.57 0.87 -9.15
N TYR A 267 -2.38 -0.10 -10.05
CA TYR A 267 -1.30 -0.05 -11.02
C TYR A 267 -1.43 1.12 -11.99
N ARG A 268 -2.58 1.28 -12.67
CA ARG A 268 -2.74 2.28 -13.73
C ARG A 268 -2.91 3.70 -13.18
N HIS A 269 -3.83 3.88 -12.23
CA HIS A 269 -4.18 5.20 -11.70
C HIS A 269 -3.32 5.60 -10.51
N GLY A 270 -2.84 4.64 -9.73
CA GLY A 270 -1.92 4.91 -8.63
C GLY A 270 -0.49 5.06 -9.12
N ILE A 271 0.07 3.98 -9.69
CA ILE A 271 1.51 3.91 -9.97
C ILE A 271 1.86 4.57 -11.31
N MET A 272 1.30 4.07 -12.41
CA MET A 272 1.70 4.51 -13.75
C MET A 272 1.33 5.97 -14.04
N ALA A 273 0.15 6.42 -13.59
CA ALA A 273 -0.21 7.83 -13.69
C ALA A 273 0.79 8.72 -12.93
N SER A 274 1.12 8.37 -11.69
CA SER A 274 2.10 9.13 -10.90
C SER A 274 3.49 9.14 -11.52
N LEU A 275 3.96 8.00 -12.03
CA LEU A 275 5.22 7.92 -12.76
C LEU A 275 5.21 8.81 -14.02
N SER A 276 4.09 8.85 -14.74
CA SER A 276 3.96 9.73 -15.91
C SER A 276 3.93 11.22 -15.57
N HIS A 277 3.45 11.58 -14.37
CA HIS A 277 3.50 12.97 -13.88
C HIS A 277 4.89 13.38 -13.41
N LEU A 278 5.65 12.45 -12.83
CA LEU A 278 7.01 12.71 -12.37
C LEU A 278 8.02 12.76 -13.51
N SER A 279 7.76 12.03 -14.60
CA SER A 279 8.65 11.98 -15.76
C SER A 279 8.33 13.06 -16.78
N ALA A 280 9.36 13.72 -17.31
CA ALA A 280 9.22 14.66 -18.42
C ALA A 280 8.81 13.99 -19.74
N SER A 281 8.99 12.66 -19.86
CA SER A 281 8.56 11.89 -21.02
C SER A 281 7.93 10.55 -20.63
N SER A 282 6.79 10.21 -21.23
CA SER A 282 6.09 8.95 -20.97
C SER A 282 6.82 7.70 -21.47
N ALA A 283 8.08 7.81 -21.90
CA ALA A 283 8.86 6.76 -22.52
C ALA A 283 10.01 6.22 -21.64
N SER A 284 10.38 6.92 -20.56
CA SER A 284 11.48 6.50 -19.67
C SER A 284 11.28 6.98 -18.24
N PHE A 285 11.91 6.28 -17.29
CA PHE A 285 12.00 6.68 -15.88
C PHE A 285 13.18 7.63 -15.58
N SER A 286 14.14 7.75 -16.51
CA SER A 286 15.42 8.43 -16.25
C SER A 286 15.30 9.95 -16.12
N ASN A 287 14.35 10.58 -16.83
CA ASN A 287 14.09 12.02 -16.78
C ASN A 287 13.02 12.37 -15.73
N THR A 288 13.22 11.91 -14.49
CA THR A 288 12.28 12.16 -13.40
C THR A 288 12.58 13.47 -12.66
N SER A 289 11.53 14.17 -12.26
CA SER A 289 11.58 15.32 -11.35
C SER A 289 11.90 14.93 -9.91
N SER A 290 11.73 13.66 -9.53
CA SER A 290 12.03 13.13 -8.19
C SER A 290 12.47 11.67 -8.27
N ALA A 291 13.78 11.44 -8.14
CA ALA A 291 14.33 10.09 -8.05
C ALA A 291 13.81 9.30 -6.83
N PRO A 292 13.68 9.89 -5.62
CA PRO A 292 13.11 9.18 -4.47
C PRO A 292 11.67 8.70 -4.68
N LEU A 293 10.79 9.54 -5.22
CA LEU A 293 9.40 9.14 -5.47
C LEU A 293 9.29 8.14 -6.62
N THR A 294 10.04 8.32 -7.71
CA THR A 294 10.07 7.33 -8.79
C THR A 294 10.54 5.98 -8.28
N THR A 295 11.60 5.95 -7.46
CA THR A 295 12.08 4.72 -6.81
C THR A 295 11.00 4.10 -5.94
N PHE A 296 10.34 4.88 -5.09
CA PHE A 296 9.24 4.40 -4.24
C PHE A 296 8.08 3.81 -5.07
N LEU A 297 7.66 4.47 -6.15
CA LEU A 297 6.56 4.02 -7.01
C LEU A 297 6.92 2.72 -7.75
N LEU A 298 8.14 2.60 -8.25
CA LEU A 298 8.65 1.37 -8.86
C LEU A 298 8.61 0.20 -7.87
N GLN A 299 8.98 0.44 -6.61
CA GLN A 299 8.90 -0.58 -5.53
C GLN A 299 7.46 -1.03 -5.22
N GLN A 300 6.43 -0.29 -5.64
CA GLN A 300 5.04 -0.73 -5.48
C GLN A 300 4.60 -1.69 -6.60
N ILE A 301 5.24 -1.67 -7.78
CA ILE A 301 4.84 -2.53 -8.91
C ILE A 301 4.93 -4.02 -8.54
N PRO A 302 6.03 -4.54 -7.95
CA PRO A 302 6.10 -5.95 -7.56
C PRO A 302 4.99 -6.34 -6.59
N LYS A 303 4.69 -5.49 -5.61
CA LYS A 303 3.63 -5.74 -4.61
C LYS A 303 2.25 -5.92 -5.24
N VAL A 304 1.97 -5.20 -6.32
CA VAL A 304 0.74 -5.34 -7.10
C VAL A 304 0.81 -6.54 -8.04
N PHE A 305 1.92 -6.72 -8.77
CA PHE A 305 2.07 -7.77 -9.77
C PHE A 305 2.06 -9.17 -9.16
N THR A 306 2.67 -9.37 -7.99
CA THR A 306 2.59 -10.64 -7.25
C THR A 306 1.14 -11.00 -6.91
N ARG A 307 0.29 -10.02 -6.55
CA ARG A 307 -1.14 -10.24 -6.30
C ARG A 307 -1.95 -10.47 -7.58
N MET A 308 -1.54 -9.86 -8.69
CA MET A 308 -2.17 -10.08 -10.00
C MET A 308 -1.82 -11.46 -10.59
N GLY A 309 -0.62 -11.96 -10.31
CA GLY A 309 -0.05 -13.15 -10.93
C GLY A 309 0.05 -12.99 -12.45
N LEU A 310 -0.34 -14.04 -13.18
CA LEU A 310 -0.32 -14.07 -14.65
C LEU A 310 -1.14 -12.93 -15.29
N HIS A 311 -2.14 -12.38 -14.61
CA HIS A 311 -2.95 -11.28 -15.16
C HIS A 311 -2.19 -9.96 -15.29
N SER A 312 -1.00 -9.84 -14.69
CA SER A 312 -0.09 -8.72 -14.91
C SER A 312 0.40 -8.63 -16.36
N VAL A 313 0.36 -9.72 -17.14
CA VAL A 313 0.90 -9.75 -18.51
C VAL A 313 0.26 -8.72 -19.46
N LYS A 314 -0.98 -8.30 -19.17
CA LYS A 314 -1.70 -7.26 -19.91
C LYS A 314 -1.06 -5.87 -19.80
N HIS A 315 -0.12 -5.69 -18.87
CA HIS A 315 0.57 -4.43 -18.61
C HIS A 315 1.99 -4.39 -19.20
N LEU A 316 2.55 -5.55 -19.58
CA LEU A 316 3.94 -5.65 -20.04
C LEU A 316 4.22 -4.84 -21.31
N GLN A 317 3.23 -4.72 -22.19
CA GLN A 317 3.38 -3.97 -23.44
C GLN A 317 3.70 -2.50 -23.22
N GLY A 318 3.18 -1.88 -22.14
CA GLY A 318 3.54 -0.51 -21.78
C GLY A 318 4.76 -0.44 -20.87
N LEU A 319 4.90 -1.40 -19.94
CA LEU A 319 5.93 -1.36 -18.91
C LEU A 319 7.33 -1.71 -19.43
N LEU A 320 7.47 -2.82 -20.17
CA LEU A 320 8.79 -3.34 -20.53
C LEU A 320 9.58 -2.44 -21.48
N PRO A 321 8.97 -1.79 -22.49
CA PRO A 321 9.69 -0.80 -23.29
C PRO A 321 10.24 0.35 -22.45
N MET A 322 9.47 0.82 -21.46
CA MET A 322 9.87 1.91 -20.55
C MET A 322 11.01 1.48 -19.63
N VAL A 323 10.94 0.27 -19.09
CA VAL A 323 12.03 -0.35 -18.31
C VAL A 323 13.29 -0.49 -19.14
N ARG A 324 13.19 -1.02 -20.38
CA ARG A 324 14.33 -1.18 -21.28
C ARG A 324 14.99 0.16 -21.56
N VAL A 325 14.21 1.18 -21.97
CA VAL A 325 14.77 2.51 -22.26
C VAL A 325 15.42 3.12 -21.01
N GLY A 326 14.81 2.95 -19.83
CA GLY A 326 15.37 3.43 -18.57
C GLY A 326 16.70 2.77 -18.20
N LEU A 327 16.82 1.45 -18.36
CA LEU A 327 18.05 0.69 -18.09
C LEU A 327 19.18 0.99 -19.08
N MET A 328 18.83 1.31 -20.33
CA MET A 328 19.78 1.69 -21.36
C MET A 328 20.21 3.17 -21.26
N ASP A 329 19.65 3.95 -20.34
CA ASP A 329 20.02 5.36 -20.18
C ASP A 329 21.44 5.48 -19.60
N PRO A 330 22.36 6.23 -20.24
CA PRO A 330 23.76 6.32 -19.81
C PRO A 330 23.95 6.95 -18.43
N PHE A 331 22.93 7.63 -17.89
CA PHE A 331 22.97 8.30 -16.58
C PHE A 331 22.14 7.56 -15.52
N ILE A 332 21.61 6.38 -15.80
CA ILE A 332 20.78 5.61 -14.85
C ILE A 332 21.51 5.34 -13.52
N LEU A 333 22.85 5.24 -13.56
CA LEU A 333 23.69 4.96 -12.41
C LEU A 333 23.88 6.15 -11.47
N ALA A 334 23.43 7.35 -11.85
CA ALA A 334 23.33 8.49 -10.95
C ALA A 334 22.28 8.27 -9.83
N ALA A 335 21.35 7.34 -10.04
CA ALA A 335 20.31 6.95 -9.07
C ALA A 335 20.29 5.42 -8.87
N PRO A 336 21.29 4.84 -8.17
CA PRO A 336 21.48 3.39 -8.10
C PRO A 336 20.33 2.65 -7.39
N ASP A 337 19.65 3.30 -6.44
CA ASP A 337 18.47 2.73 -5.77
C ASP A 337 17.28 2.60 -6.73
N MET A 338 17.14 3.54 -7.67
CA MET A 338 16.14 3.47 -8.74
C MET A 338 16.46 2.32 -9.69
N THR A 339 17.73 2.14 -10.07
CA THR A 339 18.17 0.99 -10.88
C THR A 339 17.82 -0.33 -10.20
N CYS A 340 18.11 -0.45 -8.90
CA CYS A 340 17.74 -1.63 -8.11
C CYS A 340 16.22 -1.87 -8.14
N ALA A 341 15.41 -0.82 -7.95
CA ALA A 341 13.96 -0.95 -8.00
C ALA A 341 13.45 -1.39 -9.38
N ILE A 342 14.05 -0.92 -10.48
CA ILE A 342 13.73 -1.39 -11.83
C ILE A 342 14.07 -2.88 -11.99
N LEU A 343 15.20 -3.33 -11.46
CA LEU A 343 15.56 -4.75 -11.47
C LEU A 343 14.59 -5.60 -10.63
N ASP A 344 14.08 -5.08 -9.50
CA ASP A 344 13.03 -5.76 -8.72
C ASP A 344 11.74 -5.94 -9.53
N VAL A 345 11.40 -4.95 -10.36
CA VAL A 345 10.28 -5.04 -11.30
C VAL A 345 10.51 -6.12 -12.34
N LEU A 346 11.71 -6.19 -12.93
CA LEU A 346 12.05 -7.23 -13.90
C LEU A 346 12.01 -8.62 -13.29
N ASP A 347 12.64 -8.81 -12.13
CA ASP A 347 12.64 -10.09 -11.41
C ASP A 347 11.19 -10.54 -11.12
N CYS A 348 10.34 -9.63 -10.64
CA CYS A 348 8.93 -9.92 -10.43
C CYS A 348 8.20 -10.30 -11.72
N VAL A 349 8.39 -9.55 -12.82
CA VAL A 349 7.77 -9.85 -14.13
C VAL A 349 8.18 -11.21 -14.66
N ILE A 350 9.46 -11.54 -14.53
CA ILE A 350 10.03 -12.84 -14.92
C ILE A 350 9.32 -13.96 -14.14
N GLU A 351 9.14 -13.79 -12.83
CA GLU A 351 8.52 -14.78 -11.96
C GLU A 351 7.00 -14.94 -12.19
N VAL A 352 6.24 -13.83 -12.23
CA VAL A 352 4.76 -13.91 -12.34
C VAL A 352 4.26 -14.12 -13.76
N GLY A 353 5.11 -13.82 -14.75
CA GLY A 353 4.76 -13.78 -16.17
C GLY A 353 5.55 -14.77 -17.03
N GLU A 354 6.25 -15.73 -16.42
CA GLU A 354 7.20 -16.66 -17.05
C GLU A 354 6.76 -17.14 -18.45
N PRO A 355 5.56 -17.74 -18.63
CA PRO A 355 5.17 -18.27 -19.94
C PRO A 355 5.13 -17.20 -21.03
N ARG A 356 4.66 -16.00 -20.67
CA ARG A 356 4.53 -14.88 -21.61
C ARG A 356 5.85 -14.16 -21.83
N VAL A 357 6.73 -14.16 -20.83
CA VAL A 357 8.10 -13.67 -20.96
C VAL A 357 8.87 -14.52 -21.95
N LYS A 358 8.82 -15.85 -21.78
CA LYS A 358 9.43 -16.83 -22.70
C LYS A 358 8.98 -16.65 -24.14
N GLU A 359 7.69 -16.47 -24.37
CA GLU A 359 7.13 -16.43 -25.72
C GLU A 359 7.49 -15.14 -26.47
N LYS A 360 7.57 -14.00 -25.78
CA LYS A 360 7.59 -12.69 -26.45
C LYS A 360 8.56 -11.66 -25.88
N TRP A 361 8.76 -11.62 -24.57
CA TRP A 361 9.33 -10.43 -23.91
C TRP A 361 10.78 -10.58 -23.46
N TRP A 362 11.32 -11.79 -23.45
CA TRP A 362 12.68 -12.03 -22.95
C TRP A 362 13.76 -11.22 -23.69
N THR A 363 13.61 -10.99 -24.99
CA THR A 363 14.56 -10.18 -25.78
C THR A 363 14.59 -8.71 -25.33
N GLU A 364 13.43 -8.12 -25.01
CA GLU A 364 13.35 -6.74 -24.52
C GLU A 364 13.98 -6.61 -23.13
N ILE A 365 13.78 -7.60 -22.27
CA ILE A 365 14.41 -7.66 -20.95
C ILE A 365 15.93 -7.78 -21.10
N LEU A 366 16.41 -8.72 -21.92
CA LEU A 366 17.83 -8.95 -22.16
C LEU A 366 18.53 -7.69 -22.69
N ARG A 367 17.91 -6.97 -23.64
CA ARG A 367 18.44 -5.70 -24.16
C ARG A 367 18.64 -4.66 -23.05
N GLY A 368 17.68 -4.54 -22.14
CA GLY A 368 17.79 -3.64 -20.99
C GLY A 368 18.91 -4.04 -20.05
N LEU A 369 19.03 -5.34 -19.74
CA LEU A 369 20.10 -5.87 -18.86
C LEU A 369 21.49 -5.64 -19.46
N VAL A 370 21.67 -5.92 -20.76
CA VAL A 370 22.94 -5.69 -21.47
C VAL A 370 23.29 -4.20 -21.50
N GLY A 371 22.34 -3.32 -21.84
CA GLY A 371 22.60 -1.88 -21.84
C GLY A 371 23.02 -1.34 -20.47
N CYS A 372 22.32 -1.76 -19.40
CA CYS A 372 22.68 -1.36 -18.03
C CYS A 372 24.05 -1.92 -17.60
N TRP A 373 24.38 -3.14 -18.02
CA TRP A 373 25.70 -3.73 -17.78
C TRP A 373 26.82 -2.91 -18.42
N LEU A 374 26.66 -2.51 -19.68
CA LEU A 374 27.62 -1.67 -20.38
C LEU A 374 27.79 -0.31 -19.69
N ASN A 375 26.68 0.33 -19.28
CA ASN A 375 26.74 1.56 -18.48
C ASN A 375 27.55 1.36 -17.18
N CYS A 376 27.44 0.19 -16.52
CA CYS A 376 28.22 -0.12 -15.31
C CYS A 376 29.72 -0.23 -15.60
N LEU A 377 30.10 -0.76 -16.76
CA LEU A 377 31.50 -0.85 -17.16
C LEU A 377 32.08 0.52 -17.51
N ASP A 378 31.31 1.35 -18.20
CA ASP A 378 31.69 2.71 -18.58
C ASP A 378 31.90 3.61 -17.34
N ASP A 379 31.03 3.51 -16.33
CA ASP A 379 31.14 4.28 -15.08
C ASP A 379 32.08 3.65 -14.05
N GLY A 380 32.45 2.37 -14.20
CA GLY A 380 33.34 1.62 -13.31
C GLY A 380 34.78 2.15 -13.22
N GLN A 381 35.11 3.17 -14.03
CA GLN A 381 36.36 3.94 -13.93
C GLN A 381 36.32 5.09 -12.91
N ARG A 382 35.15 5.40 -12.32
CA ARG A 382 34.94 6.44 -11.30
C ARG A 382 34.61 5.79 -9.96
N ASP A 383 34.94 6.43 -8.84
CA ASP A 383 34.94 5.94 -7.44
C ASP A 383 33.60 5.40 -6.84
N VAL A 384 32.62 4.94 -7.64
CA VAL A 384 31.29 4.44 -7.22
C VAL A 384 31.27 2.90 -7.11
N SER A 385 32.32 2.30 -6.53
CA SER A 385 32.61 0.86 -6.68
C SER A 385 31.57 -0.08 -6.02
N LYS A 386 31.00 0.26 -4.85
CA LYS A 386 30.13 -0.67 -4.10
C LYS A 386 28.70 -0.75 -4.62
N ALA A 387 28.10 0.38 -5.00
CA ALA A 387 26.72 0.43 -5.50
C ALA A 387 26.63 -0.20 -6.90
N ILE A 388 27.58 0.12 -7.78
CA ILE A 388 27.70 -0.48 -9.11
C ILE A 388 27.94 -1.98 -8.98
N GLY A 389 28.84 -2.42 -8.09
CA GLY A 389 29.06 -3.85 -7.84
C GLY A 389 27.77 -4.60 -7.46
N LYS A 390 26.95 -4.01 -6.58
CA LYS A 390 25.63 -4.58 -6.22
C LYS A 390 24.70 -4.67 -7.44
N ILE A 391 24.65 -3.64 -8.28
CA ILE A 391 23.84 -3.62 -9.51
C ILE A 391 24.32 -4.70 -10.48
N MET A 392 25.64 -4.82 -10.71
CA MET A 392 26.22 -5.86 -11.57
C MET A 392 25.87 -7.27 -11.09
N THR A 393 25.97 -7.55 -9.78
CA THR A 393 25.53 -8.84 -9.22
C THR A 393 24.05 -9.09 -9.48
N ARG A 394 23.21 -8.06 -9.33
CA ARG A 394 21.78 -8.18 -9.61
C ARG A 394 21.49 -8.43 -11.10
N LEU A 395 22.18 -7.74 -12.00
CA LEU A 395 22.04 -7.94 -13.45
C LEU A 395 22.36 -9.38 -13.84
N LYS A 396 23.45 -9.95 -13.31
CA LYS A 396 23.78 -11.38 -13.49
C LYS A 396 22.66 -12.29 -13.02
N ASN A 397 22.13 -12.06 -11.82
CA ASN A 397 21.05 -12.87 -11.27
C ASN A 397 19.79 -12.82 -12.15
N SER A 398 19.38 -11.64 -12.60
CA SER A 398 18.22 -11.49 -13.49
C SER A 398 18.47 -12.12 -14.87
N ALA A 399 19.70 -12.01 -15.41
CA ALA A 399 20.07 -12.67 -16.67
C ALA A 399 20.06 -14.19 -16.55
N ASN A 400 20.53 -14.75 -15.44
CA ASN A 400 20.49 -16.18 -15.15
C ASN A 400 19.05 -16.69 -15.09
N LYS A 401 18.18 -16.03 -14.32
CA LYS A 401 16.74 -16.35 -14.26
C LYS A 401 16.09 -16.31 -15.64
N LEU A 402 16.47 -15.32 -16.46
CA LEU A 402 15.94 -15.20 -17.83
C LEU A 402 16.40 -16.36 -18.73
N GLY A 403 17.66 -16.76 -18.62
CA GLY A 403 18.22 -17.89 -19.38
C GLY A 403 17.56 -19.24 -19.04
N GLU A 404 17.24 -19.46 -17.76
CA GLU A 404 16.50 -20.64 -17.31
C GLU A 404 15.13 -20.78 -18.02
N ILE A 405 14.46 -19.65 -18.27
CA ILE A 405 13.12 -19.62 -18.87
C ILE A 405 13.14 -19.81 -20.39
N VAL A 406 14.05 -19.13 -21.08
CA VAL A 406 14.18 -19.19 -22.56
C VAL A 406 14.54 -20.62 -22.99
N GLY A 407 15.40 -21.28 -22.21
CA GLY A 407 15.88 -22.64 -22.48
C GLY A 407 17.29 -22.62 -23.07
N LYS A 408 18.05 -23.65 -22.73
CA LYS A 408 19.51 -23.66 -22.89
C LYS A 408 20.00 -23.44 -24.33
N GLU A 409 19.40 -24.11 -25.31
CA GLU A 409 19.87 -24.05 -26.70
C GLU A 409 19.71 -22.66 -27.33
N GLU A 410 18.52 -22.06 -27.19
CA GLU A 410 18.24 -20.72 -27.71
C GLU A 410 19.06 -19.66 -26.96
N TRP A 411 19.17 -19.80 -25.64
CA TRP A 411 19.95 -18.89 -24.80
C TRP A 411 21.43 -18.90 -25.15
N ASP A 412 22.06 -20.07 -25.22
CA ASP A 412 23.49 -20.23 -25.53
C ASP A 412 23.84 -19.64 -26.90
N GLY A 413 22.96 -19.84 -27.90
CA GLY A 413 23.13 -19.27 -29.24
C GLY A 413 23.03 -17.74 -29.30
N VAL A 414 22.23 -17.13 -28.43
CA VAL A 414 22.11 -15.66 -28.33
C VAL A 414 23.28 -15.08 -27.55
N VAL A 415 23.64 -15.68 -26.41
CA VAL A 415 24.79 -15.27 -25.60
C VAL A 415 26.09 -15.31 -26.41
N LYS A 416 26.30 -16.38 -27.20
CA LYS A 416 27.48 -16.48 -28.06
C LYS A 416 27.58 -15.31 -29.04
N ARG A 417 26.48 -14.97 -29.73
CA ARG A 417 26.44 -13.84 -30.68
C ARG A 417 26.71 -12.50 -29.99
N LEU A 418 26.14 -12.27 -28.81
CA LEU A 418 26.38 -11.05 -28.04
C LEU A 418 27.84 -10.91 -27.63
N ILE A 419 28.50 -11.99 -27.20
CA ILE A 419 29.92 -11.97 -26.83
C ILE A 419 30.83 -11.78 -28.06
N GLU A 420 30.42 -12.29 -29.22
CA GLU A 420 31.14 -12.05 -30.49
C GLU A 420 31.05 -10.58 -30.94
N GLU A 421 29.91 -9.92 -30.69
CA GLU A 421 29.72 -8.50 -31.00
C GLU A 421 30.38 -7.57 -29.97
N GLU A 422 30.27 -7.88 -28.67
CA GLU A 422 30.79 -7.07 -27.58
C GLU A 422 31.35 -7.97 -26.45
N VAL A 423 32.68 -8.06 -26.39
CA VAL A 423 33.39 -8.99 -25.49
C VAL A 423 33.14 -8.66 -24.02
N ASP A 424 32.93 -7.38 -23.71
CA ASP A 424 32.74 -6.87 -22.36
C ASP A 424 31.42 -7.33 -21.70
N VAL A 425 30.44 -7.77 -22.51
CA VAL A 425 29.17 -8.35 -22.01
C VAL A 425 29.38 -9.74 -21.42
N LYS A 426 30.49 -10.42 -21.72
CA LYS A 426 30.77 -11.79 -21.22
C LYS A 426 30.58 -11.91 -19.71
N GLY A 427 31.04 -10.91 -18.96
CA GLY A 427 30.93 -10.91 -17.49
C GLY A 427 29.48 -10.97 -16.98
N LEU A 428 28.49 -10.53 -17.76
CA LEU A 428 27.06 -10.60 -17.39
C LEU A 428 26.54 -12.04 -17.32
N PHE A 429 27.11 -12.95 -18.11
CA PHE A 429 26.65 -14.34 -18.24
C PHE A 429 27.54 -15.35 -17.51
N GLU A 430 28.62 -14.88 -16.87
CA GLU A 430 29.49 -15.74 -16.05
C GLU A 430 28.86 -15.99 -14.67
N THR A 431 28.83 -17.27 -14.28
CA THR A 431 28.24 -17.81 -13.04
C THR A 431 28.94 -17.37 -11.77
#